data_AF-A0A7V7E048-F1
#
_entry.id   AF-A0A7V7E048-F1
#
_cell.length_a   1.000
_cell.length_b   1.000
_cell.length_c   1.000
_cell.angle_alpha   90.00
_cell.angle_beta   90.00
_cell.angle_gamma   90.00
#
_symmetry.space_group_name_H-M   'P 1'
#
loop_
_entity.id
_entity.type
_entity.pdbx_description
1 polymer ?
#
loop_
_entity_poly.entity_id
_entity_poly.type
_entity_poly.pdbx_seq_one_letter_code
_entity_poly.pdbx_strand_id
1 'polypeptide(L)' 'MKKKAMAYWSVVCPGCNFGRKYPNSFIGKRVVEHWKKGCPVNEAYIEVFGGKEEKNKQNNEKAKD' A
#
# COMPACT_ATOMS: atom_id res chain seq x y z
N MET A 1 -8.77 17.63 -4.42
CA MET A 1 -9.85 16.63 -4.54
C MET A 1 -9.42 15.36 -5.28
N LYS A 2 -8.79 15.44 -6.48
CA LYS A 2 -8.36 14.26 -7.29
C LYS A 2 -7.39 13.30 -6.58
N LYS A 3 -6.40 13.81 -5.83
CA LYS A 3 -5.41 12.98 -5.13
C LYS A 3 -6.02 12.10 -4.03
N LYS A 4 -6.97 12.63 -3.24
CA LYS A 4 -7.68 11.85 -2.21
C LYS A 4 -8.53 10.74 -2.82
N ALA A 5 -9.18 11.00 -3.97
CA ALA A 5 -9.94 9.98 -4.70
C ALA A 5 -9.02 8.87 -5.24
N MET A 6 -7.87 9.21 -5.82
CA MET A 6 -6.85 8.24 -6.25
C MET A 6 -6.29 7.43 -5.06
N ALA A 7 -6.01 8.08 -3.94
CA ALA A 7 -5.54 7.41 -2.73
C ALA A 7 -6.57 6.41 -2.20
N TYR A 8 -7.85 6.80 -2.18
CA TYR A 8 -8.94 5.89 -1.82
C TYR A 8 -9.16 4.80 -2.87
N TRP A 9 -8.90 5.09 -4.15
CA TRP A 9 -8.90 4.09 -5.21
C TRP A 9 -7.89 2.97 -4.93
N SER A 10 -6.78 3.30 -4.25
CA SER A 10 -5.80 2.31 -3.81
C SER A 10 -6.30 1.39 -2.70
N VAL A 11 -7.27 1.84 -1.91
CA VAL A 11 -7.94 1.05 -0.87
C VAL A 11 -8.97 0.10 -1.48
N VAL A 12 -9.52 0.40 -2.66
CA VAL A 12 -10.43 -0.50 -3.38
C VAL A 12 -9.72 -1.35 -4.44
N CYS A 13 -8.52 -0.97 -4.84
CA CYS A 13 -7.71 -1.73 -5.80
C CYS A 13 -7.31 -3.10 -5.20
N PRO A 14 -7.80 -4.22 -5.76
CA PRO A 14 -7.54 -5.55 -5.20
C PRO A 14 -6.05 -5.87 -5.16
N GLY A 15 -5.33 -5.49 -6.23
CA GLY A 15 -3.88 -5.65 -6.32
C GLY A 15 -3.16 -4.89 -5.20
N CYS A 16 -3.45 -3.60 -5.02
CA CYS A 16 -2.78 -2.79 -4.00
C CYS A 16 -3.06 -3.30 -2.57
N ASN A 17 -4.30 -3.70 -2.27
CA ASN A 17 -4.64 -4.31 -0.99
C ASN A 17 -3.87 -5.61 -0.75
N PHE A 18 -3.80 -6.47 -1.76
CA PHE A 18 -3.08 -7.74 -1.65
C PHE A 18 -1.57 -7.52 -1.48
N GLY A 19 -0.98 -6.60 -2.25
CA GLY A 19 0.43 -6.23 -2.15
C GLY A 19 0.81 -5.67 -0.78
N ARG A 20 -0.08 -4.90 -0.14
CA ARG A 20 0.14 -4.39 1.22
C ARG A 20 0.05 -5.48 2.27
N LYS A 21 -0.96 -6.35 2.18
CA LYS A 21 -1.20 -7.39 3.18
C LYS A 21 -0.21 -8.56 3.07
N TYR A 22 0.19 -8.92 1.85
CA TYR A 22 1.03 -10.08 1.56
C TYR A 22 2.16 -9.76 0.56
N PRO A 23 3.06 -8.80 0.87
CA PRO A 23 4.07 -8.33 -0.08
C PRO A 23 5.02 -9.43 -0.59
N ASN A 24 5.26 -10.47 0.22
CA ASN A 24 6.18 -11.57 -0.10
C ASN A 24 5.53 -12.74 -0.85
N SER A 25 4.20 -12.74 -1.03
CA SER A 25 3.51 -13.75 -1.82
C SER A 25 3.80 -13.61 -3.32
N PHE A 26 3.52 -14.64 -4.13
CA PHE A 26 3.73 -14.60 -5.58
C PHE A 26 3.05 -13.41 -6.25
N ILE A 27 1.78 -13.16 -5.93
CA ILE A 27 1.01 -12.03 -6.45
C ILE A 27 1.51 -10.72 -5.83
N GLY A 28 1.81 -10.72 -4.53
CA GLY A 28 2.32 -9.55 -3.81
C GLY A 28 3.63 -9.01 -4.41
N LYS A 29 4.57 -9.90 -4.75
CA LYS A 29 5.82 -9.52 -5.41
C LYS A 29 5.58 -8.81 -6.73
N ARG A 30 4.66 -9.33 -7.56
CA ARG A 30 4.26 -8.69 -8.84
C ARG A 30 3.63 -7.31 -8.63
N VAL A 31 2.82 -7.15 -7.58
CA VAL A 31 2.23 -5.85 -7.24
C VAL A 31 3.30 -4.86 -6.78
N VAL A 32 4.27 -5.30 -5.97
CA VAL A 32 5.40 -4.47 -5.55
C VAL A 32 6.25 -4.04 -6.76
N GLU A 33 6.49 -4.94 -7.72
CA GLU A 33 7.15 -4.58 -8.98
C GLU A 33 6.34 -3.58 -9.79
N HIS A 34 5.01 -3.72 -9.86
CA HIS A 34 4.13 -2.75 -10.49
C HIS A 34 4.25 -1.36 -9.84
N TRP A 35 4.32 -1.28 -8.51
CA TRP A 35 4.56 -0.01 -7.82
C TRP A 35 5.92 0.61 -8.18
N LYS A 36 6.99 -0.20 -8.24
CA LYS A 36 8.33 0.27 -8.62
C LYS A 36 8.39 0.82 -10.05
N LYS A 37 7.54 0.31 -10.95
CA LYS A 37 7.42 0.81 -12.34
C LYS A 37 6.62 2.12 -12.45
N GLY A 38 5.96 2.55 -11.37
CA GLY A 38 5.09 3.72 -11.35
C GLY A 38 3.63 3.30 -11.27
N CYS A 39 3.03 3.51 -10.10
CA CYS A 39 1.61 3.29 -9.88
C CYS A 39 0.99 4.56 -9.28
N PRO A 40 0.27 5.38 -10.06
CA PRO A 40 -0.22 6.68 -9.61
C PRO A 40 -1.21 6.55 -8.44
N VAL A 41 -1.92 5.43 -8.38
CA VAL A 41 -2.85 5.09 -7.32
C VAL A 41 -2.12 4.78 -6.01
N ASN A 42 -0.99 4.05 -6.09
CA ASN A 42 -0.16 3.76 -4.92
C ASN A 42 0.63 4.99 -4.45
N GLU A 43 1.13 5.81 -5.36
CA GLU A 43 1.81 7.07 -5.04
C GLU A 43 0.88 8.02 -4.30
N ALA A 44 -0.34 8.22 -4.82
CA ALA A 44 -1.36 9.02 -4.14
C ALA A 44 -1.71 8.44 -2.76
N TYR A 45 -1.75 7.11 -2.63
CA TYR A 45 -1.97 6.47 -1.35
C TYR A 45 -0.83 6.72 -0.36
N ILE A 46 0.43 6.60 -0.77
CA ILE A 46 1.59 6.88 0.10
C ILE A 46 1.60 8.36 0.50
N GLU A 47 1.31 9.28 -0.41
CA GLU A 47 1.27 10.72 -0.12
C GLU A 47 0.19 11.07 0.92
N VAL A 48 -0.97 10.39 0.89
CA VAL A 48 -2.10 10.70 1.80
C VAL A 48 -2.10 9.85 3.08
N PHE A 49 -1.68 8.57 2.99
CA PHE A 49 -1.80 7.58 4.07
C PHE A 49 -0.47 6.95 4.50
N GLY A 50 0.63 7.20 3.79
CA GLY A 50 1.93 6.56 4.05
C GLY A 50 2.42 6.70 5.49
N GLY A 51 2.28 7.90 6.07
CA GLY A 51 2.65 8.14 7.47
C GLY A 51 1.77 7.41 8.52
N LYS A 52 0.59 6.91 8.14
CA LYS A 52 -0.24 6.03 9.00
C LYS A 52 0.14 4.56 8.84
N GLU A 53 0.55 4.15 7.65
CA GLU A 53 0.90 2.74 7.38
C GLU A 53 2.23 2.33 8.04
N GLU A 54 3.23 3.23 8.07
CA GLU A 54 4.48 2.99 8.81
C GLU A 54 4.26 2.82 10.32
N LYS A 55 3.38 3.66 10.91
CA LYS A 55 2.99 3.54 12.32
C LYS A 55 2.25 2.23 12.61
N ASN A 56 1.44 1.74 11.67
CA ASN A 56 0.69 0.49 11.84
C ASN A 56 1.61 -0.73 11.74
N LYS A 57 2.57 -0.74 10.81
CA LYS A 57 3.62 -1.79 10.73
C LYS A 57 4.47 -1.85 12.00
N GLN A 58 4.95 -0.70 12.50
CA GLN A 58 5.73 -0.65 13.75
C GLN A 58 4.95 -1.15 14.98
N ASN A 59 3.66 -0.87 15.07
CA ASN A 59 2.84 -1.34 16.19
C ASN A 59 2.53 -2.84 16.09
N ASN A 60 2.35 -3.39 14.89
CA ASN A 60 2.10 -4.83 14.70
C ASN A 60 3.37 -5.69 14.87
N GLU A 61 4.56 -5.14 14.58
CA GLU A 61 5.83 -5.79 14.88
C GLU A 61 6.13 -5.77 16.39
N LYS A 62 5.81 -4.69 17.10
CA LYS A 62 5.95 -4.62 18.57
C LYS A 62 4.93 -5.44 19.36
N ALA A 63 3.78 -5.79 18.77
CA ALA A 63 2.76 -6.62 19.43
C ALA A 63 3.02 -8.13 19.28
N LYS A 64 4.12 -8.52 18.61
CA LYS A 64 4.56 -9.91 18.45
C LYS A 64 5.73 -10.30 19.38
N ASP A 65 6.09 -9.41 20.31
CA ASP A 65 7.08 -9.66 21.38
C ASP A 65 6.34 -9.87 22.72
#